data_AF-A0A952MFQ9-F1
#
_entry.id   AF-A0A952MFQ9-F1
#
_cell.length_a   1.000
_cell.length_b   1.000
_cell.length_c   1.000
_cell.angle_alpha   90.00
_cell.angle_beta   90.00
_cell.angle_gamma   90.00
#
_symmetry.space_group_name_H-M   'P 1'
#
loop_
_entity.id
_entity.type
_entity.pdbx_description
1 polymer ?
#
loop_
_entity_poly.entity_id
_entity_poly.type
_entity_poly.pdbx_seq_one_letter_code
_entity_poly.pdbx_strand_id
1 'polypeptide(L)'
;MEKLADVIKETNTYFLNKTQQQVNTALTIRNWLIGFYIVEYEQNGNDRATYGTGLLKVLAKRLLEKGIKSLQERNLYLCRDFYQAYPQILQSVTAKLYIADFQLIAILQLSLPDDRISQVMTHLSFSHFIELLKADAGPK
;
A
#
# COMPACT_ATOMS: atom_id res chain seq x y z
N MET A 1 9.31 -14.93 40.98
CA MET A 1 9.15 -15.68 39.71
C MET A 1 7.97 -15.14 38.92
N GLU A 2 6.75 -15.09 39.47
CA GLU A 2 5.56 -14.57 38.77
C GLU A 2 5.73 -13.15 38.20
N LYS A 3 6.11 -12.18 39.03
CA LYS A 3 6.35 -10.79 38.58
C LYS A 3 7.36 -10.66 37.44
N LEU A 4 8.38 -11.52 37.42
CA LEU A 4 9.39 -11.52 36.35
C LEU A 4 8.79 -12.10 35.06
N ALA A 5 8.02 -13.18 35.16
CA ALA A 5 7.33 -13.79 34.02
C ALA A 5 6.32 -12.82 33.39
N ASP A 6 5.56 -12.08 34.21
CA ASP A 6 4.60 -11.08 33.75
C ASP A 6 5.29 -9.94 32.98
N VAL A 7 6.37 -9.37 33.54
CA VAL A 7 7.12 -8.30 32.87
C VAL A 7 7.72 -8.77 31.54
N ILE A 8 8.25 -10.00 31.47
CA ILE A 8 8.77 -10.58 30.23
C ILE A 8 7.65 -10.74 29.20
N LYS A 9 6.49 -11.28 29.63
CA LYS A 9 5.33 -11.45 28.76
C LYS A 9 4.82 -10.11 28.21
N GLU A 10 4.65 -9.12 29.07
CA GLU A 10 4.21 -7.77 28.68
C GLU A 10 5.18 -7.12 27.68
N THR A 11 6.48 -7.22 27.95
CA THR A 11 7.53 -6.71 27.06
C THR A 11 7.46 -7.38 25.69
N ASN A 12 7.37 -8.71 25.64
CA ASN A 12 7.24 -9.47 24.40
C ASN A 12 5.98 -9.08 23.63
N THR A 13 4.81 -9.04 24.29
CA THR A 13 3.54 -8.66 23.67
C THR A 13 3.61 -7.24 23.11
N TYR A 14 4.21 -6.30 23.83
CA TYR A 14 4.39 -4.93 23.36
C TYR A 14 5.21 -4.87 22.06
N PHE A 15 6.37 -5.54 22.01
CA PHE A 15 7.23 -5.50 20.82
C PHE A 15 6.66 -6.27 19.63
N LEU A 16 5.94 -7.37 19.86
CA LEU A 16 5.21 -8.07 18.80
C LEU A 16 4.12 -7.18 18.19
N ASN A 17 3.34 -6.50 19.03
CA ASN A 17 2.33 -5.54 18.57
C ASN A 17 2.98 -4.38 17.78
N LYS A 18 4.08 -3.82 18.27
CA LYS A 18 4.83 -2.76 17.55
C LYS A 18 5.35 -3.24 16.20
N THR A 19 5.88 -4.45 16.13
CA THR A 19 6.36 -5.05 14.88
C THR A 19 5.22 -5.21 13.87
N GLN A 20 4.08 -5.74 14.32
CA GLN A 20 2.89 -5.90 13.47
C GLN A 20 2.37 -4.57 12.95
N GLN A 21 2.31 -3.53 13.80
CA GLN A 21 1.91 -2.18 13.39
C GLN A 21 2.83 -1.63 12.30
N GLN A 22 4.15 -1.75 12.46
CA GLN A 22 5.11 -1.26 11.46
C GLN A 22 4.96 -1.99 10.12
N VAL A 23 4.80 -3.32 10.15
CA VAL A 23 4.57 -4.13 8.94
C VAL A 23 3.27 -3.71 8.25
N ASN A 24 2.18 -3.56 9.01
CA ASN A 24 0.88 -3.14 8.47
C ASN A 24 0.96 -1.77 7.80
N THR A 25 1.59 -0.79 8.47
CA THR A 25 1.78 0.56 7.92
C THR A 25 2.59 0.51 6.64
N ALA A 26 3.74 -0.17 6.65
CA ALA A 26 4.63 -0.25 5.49
C ALA A 26 3.95 -0.93 4.28
N LEU A 27 3.24 -2.03 4.49
CA LEU A 27 2.53 -2.74 3.42
C LEU A 27 1.37 -1.91 2.87
N THR A 28 0.63 -1.22 3.71
CA THR A 28 -0.52 -0.42 3.27
C THR A 28 -0.05 0.79 2.45
N ILE A 29 1.01 1.49 2.89
CA ILE A 29 1.64 2.57 2.10
C ILE A 29 2.16 2.04 0.76
N ARG A 30 2.91 0.93 0.78
CA ARG A 30 3.45 0.30 -0.43
C ARG A 30 2.34 0.00 -1.44
N ASN A 31 1.27 -0.66 -0.99
CA ASN A 31 0.18 -1.08 -1.88
C ASN A 31 -0.59 0.12 -2.42
N TRP A 32 -0.80 1.16 -1.60
CA TRP A 32 -1.40 2.41 -2.05
C TRP A 32 -0.57 3.08 -3.14
N LEU A 33 0.75 3.20 -2.94
CA LEU A 33 1.66 3.83 -3.90
C LEU A 33 1.74 3.06 -5.23
N ILE A 34 1.70 1.72 -5.17
CA ILE A 34 1.61 0.90 -6.38
C ILE A 34 0.33 1.22 -7.15
N GLY A 35 -0.80 1.37 -6.45
CA GLY A 35 -2.07 1.79 -7.05
C GLY A 35 -1.98 3.16 -7.71
N PHE A 36 -1.38 4.13 -7.02
CA PHE A 36 -1.09 5.45 -7.57
C PHE A 36 -0.29 5.37 -8.87
N TYR A 37 0.85 4.65 -8.90
CA TYR A 37 1.66 4.52 -10.12
C TYR A 37 0.92 3.90 -11.30
N ILE A 38 0.09 2.90 -11.02
CA ILE A 38 -0.74 2.26 -12.04
C ILE A 38 -1.69 3.30 -12.65
N VAL A 39 -2.45 4.01 -11.81
CA VAL A 39 -3.45 4.97 -12.29
C VAL A 39 -2.81 6.16 -13.00
N GLU A 40 -1.68 6.69 -12.51
CA GLU A 40 -0.96 7.77 -13.19
C GLU A 40 -0.43 7.35 -14.56
N TYR A 41 0.11 6.13 -14.66
CA TYR A 41 0.57 5.59 -15.93
C TYR A 41 -0.61 5.41 -16.90
N GLU A 42 -1.76 4.92 -16.41
CA GLU A 42 -2.99 4.81 -17.20
C GLU A 42 -3.52 6.18 -17.65
N GLN A 43 -3.38 7.25 -16.84
CA GLN A 43 -3.90 8.59 -17.14
C GLN A 43 -3.00 9.40 -18.09
N ASN A 44 -1.68 9.31 -17.96
CA ASN A 44 -0.72 10.07 -18.78
C ASN A 44 -0.49 9.49 -20.20
N GLY A 45 -1.25 8.45 -20.57
CA GLY A 45 -1.84 8.35 -21.90
C GLY A 45 -0.95 7.98 -23.10
N ASN A 46 0.38 7.96 -23.00
CA ASN A 46 1.22 7.74 -24.18
C ASN A 46 1.19 6.31 -24.75
N ASP A 47 0.72 5.32 -23.97
CA ASP A 47 0.78 3.89 -24.33
C ASP A 47 -0.57 3.15 -24.19
N ARG A 48 -1.69 3.91 -24.04
CA ARG A 48 -3.05 3.35 -23.88
C ARG A 48 -3.44 2.41 -25.02
N ALA A 49 -2.97 2.66 -26.24
CA ALA A 49 -3.25 1.84 -27.42
C ALA A 49 -2.44 0.52 -27.46
N THR A 50 -1.29 0.45 -26.79
CA THR A 50 -0.37 -0.69 -26.87
C THR A 50 -0.66 -1.77 -25.80
N TYR A 51 -1.17 -1.37 -24.63
CA TYR A 51 -1.35 -2.31 -23.50
C TYR A 51 -2.81 -2.72 -23.22
N GLY A 52 -3.80 -1.95 -23.70
CA GLY A 52 -5.23 -2.31 -23.61
C GLY A 52 -5.68 -2.84 -22.23
N THR A 53 -6.66 -3.76 -22.23
CA THR A 53 -7.16 -4.45 -21.03
C THR A 53 -6.15 -5.40 -20.36
N GLY A 54 -4.92 -5.49 -20.87
CA GLY A 54 -3.88 -6.43 -20.43
C GLY A 54 -2.72 -5.81 -19.63
N LEU A 55 -2.76 -4.51 -19.33
CA LEU A 55 -1.65 -3.80 -18.66
C LEU A 55 -1.18 -4.53 -17.40
N LEU A 56 -2.10 -4.85 -16.48
CA LEU A 56 -1.75 -5.46 -15.19
C LEU A 56 -1.18 -6.88 -15.34
N LYS A 57 -1.62 -7.62 -16.35
CA LYS A 57 -1.09 -8.94 -16.68
C LYS A 57 0.37 -8.84 -17.16
N VAL A 58 0.66 -7.89 -18.05
CA VAL A 58 2.02 -7.67 -18.54
C VAL A 58 2.92 -7.14 -17.43
N LEU A 59 2.41 -6.22 -16.60
CA LEU A 59 3.13 -5.68 -15.45
C LEU A 59 3.48 -6.78 -14.44
N ALA A 60 2.54 -7.67 -14.12
CA ALA A 60 2.79 -8.80 -13.23
C ALA A 60 3.90 -9.72 -13.76
N LYS A 61 3.90 -10.01 -15.08
CA LYS A 61 4.96 -10.81 -15.71
C LYS A 61 6.32 -10.13 -15.59
N ARG A 62 6.41 -8.82 -15.89
CA ARG A 62 7.66 -8.05 -15.79
C ARG A 62 8.18 -7.96 -14.35
N LEU A 63 7.29 -7.82 -13.38
CA LEU A 63 7.65 -7.79 -11.96
C LEU A 63 8.17 -9.15 -11.49
N LEU A 64 7.57 -10.24 -11.97
CA LEU A 64 8.04 -11.61 -11.71
C LEU A 64 9.45 -11.84 -12.30
N GLU A 65 9.71 -11.38 -13.53
CA GLU A 65 11.03 -11.43 -14.16
C GLU A 65 12.08 -10.63 -13.37
N LYS A 66 11.65 -9.58 -12.65
CA LYS A 66 12.48 -8.81 -11.72
C LYS A 66 12.58 -9.43 -10.32
N GLY A 67 12.05 -10.64 -10.10
CA GLY A 67 12.11 -11.38 -8.83
C GLY A 67 11.02 -11.03 -7.82
N ILE A 68 10.06 -10.18 -8.15
CA ILE A 68 9.00 -9.73 -7.24
C ILE A 68 7.78 -10.65 -7.34
N LYS A 69 7.82 -11.77 -6.61
CA LYS A 69 6.77 -12.81 -6.65
C LYS A 69 5.45 -12.40 -5.99
N SER A 70 5.48 -11.42 -5.09
CA SER A 70 4.32 -10.98 -4.31
C SER A 70 3.38 -10.03 -5.07
N LEU A 71 3.75 -9.54 -6.25
CA LEU A 71 2.93 -8.62 -7.07
C LEU A 71 2.37 -9.32 -8.31
N GLN A 72 1.51 -10.29 -8.05
CA GLN A 72 0.75 -10.95 -9.11
C GLN A 72 -0.37 -10.06 -9.62
N GLU A 73 -0.93 -10.40 -10.78
CA GLU A 73 -1.97 -9.63 -11.47
C GLU A 73 -3.12 -9.21 -10.53
N ARG A 74 -3.68 -10.17 -9.76
CA ARG A 74 -4.72 -9.89 -8.76
C ARG A 74 -4.30 -8.83 -7.74
N ASN A 75 -3.06 -8.88 -7.24
CA ASN A 75 -2.59 -7.92 -6.25
C ASN A 75 -2.43 -6.52 -6.86
N LEU A 76 -2.06 -6.43 -8.14
CA LEU A 76 -2.00 -5.16 -8.85
C LEU A 76 -3.40 -4.56 -9.04
N TYR A 77 -4.41 -5.37 -9.35
CA TYR A 77 -5.81 -4.93 -9.37
C TYR A 77 -6.21 -4.37 -8.00
N LEU A 78 -5.95 -5.11 -6.92
CA LEU A 78 -6.28 -4.66 -5.57
C LEU A 78 -5.55 -3.36 -5.19
N CYS A 79 -4.29 -3.18 -5.58
CA CYS A 79 -3.56 -1.94 -5.33
C CYS A 79 -4.19 -0.76 -6.09
N ARG A 80 -4.52 -0.95 -7.38
CA ARG A 80 -5.17 0.06 -8.21
C ARG A 80 -6.52 0.47 -7.62
N ASP A 81 -7.38 -0.50 -7.33
CA ASP A 81 -8.71 -0.26 -6.78
C ASP A 81 -8.62 0.41 -5.38
N PHE A 82 -7.62 0.02 -4.57
CA PHE A 82 -7.35 0.65 -3.29
C PHE A 82 -7.00 2.14 -3.41
N TYR A 83 -6.11 2.51 -4.34
CA TYR A 83 -5.80 3.92 -4.58
C TYR A 83 -7.03 4.69 -5.09
N GLN A 84 -7.79 4.12 -6.04
CA GLN A 84 -8.96 4.78 -6.62
C GLN A 84 -10.06 5.03 -5.59
N ALA A 85 -10.27 4.10 -4.66
CA ALA A 85 -11.28 4.26 -3.61
C ALA A 85 -10.84 5.22 -2.49
N TYR A 86 -9.54 5.31 -2.22
CA TYR A 86 -9.01 6.12 -1.12
C TYR A 86 -7.83 7.02 -1.52
N PRO A 87 -7.99 7.91 -2.53
CA PRO A 87 -6.91 8.78 -3.02
C PRO A 87 -6.43 9.80 -1.98
N GLN A 88 -7.19 10.02 -0.91
CA GLN A 88 -6.88 10.94 0.18
C GLN A 88 -5.85 10.41 1.19
N ILE A 89 -5.58 9.10 1.25
CA ILE A 89 -4.73 8.49 2.31
C ILE A 89 -3.30 9.04 2.29
N LEU A 90 -2.76 9.43 1.13
CA LEU A 90 -1.41 9.98 1.03
C LEU A 90 -1.37 11.29 0.23
N GLN A 91 -2.46 12.06 0.19
CA GLN A 91 -2.61 13.25 -0.65
C GLN A 91 -1.41 14.23 -0.57
N SER A 92 -0.90 14.47 0.64
CA SER A 92 0.27 15.33 0.87
C SER A 92 1.59 14.75 0.33
N VAL A 93 1.71 13.42 0.30
CA VAL A 93 2.85 12.71 -0.34
C VAL A 93 2.70 12.72 -1.85
N THR A 94 1.48 12.52 -2.36
CA THR A 94 1.19 12.50 -3.80
C THR A 94 1.53 13.83 -4.46
N ALA A 95 1.14 14.94 -3.84
CA ALA A 95 1.47 16.29 -4.32
C ALA A 95 3.00 16.50 -4.46
N LYS A 96 3.80 15.91 -3.57
CA LYS A 96 5.28 15.95 -3.66
C LYS A 96 5.83 14.98 -4.72
N LEU A 97 5.18 13.83 -4.93
CA LEU A 97 5.60 12.82 -5.91
C LEU A 97 5.44 13.31 -7.36
N TYR A 98 4.37 14.04 -7.67
CA TYR A 98 4.17 14.66 -8.98
C TYR A 98 5.29 15.62 -9.38
N ILE A 99 5.88 16.31 -8.41
CA ILE A 99 6.95 17.29 -8.65
C ILE A 99 8.29 16.58 -8.91
N ALA A 100 8.43 15.31 -8.52
CA ALA A 100 9.70 14.59 -8.49
C ALA A 100 9.81 13.44 -9.51
N ASP A 101 8.97 13.39 -10.55
CA ASP A 101 9.01 12.38 -11.63
C ASP A 101 9.19 10.93 -11.13
N PHE A 102 8.42 10.54 -10.10
CA PHE A 102 8.46 9.19 -9.51
C PHE A 102 9.81 8.79 -8.84
N GLN A 103 10.70 9.74 -8.51
CA GLN A 103 11.93 9.47 -7.73
C GLN A 103 11.62 9.22 -6.24
N LEU A 104 11.10 8.02 -5.96
CA LEU A 104 10.38 7.64 -4.74
C LEU A 104 11.22 7.50 -3.45
N ILE A 105 12.48 7.09 -3.52
CA ILE A 105 13.23 6.66 -2.32
C ILE A 105 13.52 7.84 -1.36
N ALA A 106 13.75 9.04 -1.89
CA ALA A 106 14.04 10.22 -1.09
C ALA A 106 12.81 10.75 -0.32
N ILE A 107 11.61 10.65 -0.91
CA ILE A 107 10.37 11.23 -0.33
C ILE A 107 9.85 10.39 0.85
N LEU A 108 9.98 9.05 0.77
CA LEU A 108 9.59 8.15 1.86
C LEU A 108 10.46 8.27 3.11
N GLN A 109 11.71 8.74 2.96
CA GLN A 109 12.61 9.03 4.07
C GLN A 109 12.29 10.34 4.80
N LEU A 110 11.54 11.25 4.18
CA LEU A 110 11.47 12.65 4.63
C LEU A 110 10.39 12.94 5.67
N SER A 111 9.29 12.18 5.72
CA SER A 111 8.26 12.21 6.77
C SER A 111 6.98 11.56 6.24
N LEU A 112 6.47 10.52 6.90
CA LEU A 112 5.07 10.12 6.72
C LEU A 112 4.19 11.27 7.25
N PRO A 113 3.26 11.83 6.46
CA PRO A 113 2.47 12.97 6.90
C PRO A 113 1.26 12.55 7.73
N ASP A 114 1.03 13.32 8.79
CA ASP A 114 -0.16 13.44 9.64
C ASP A 114 -0.43 12.28 10.64
N ASP A 115 -0.48 12.63 11.93
CA ASP A 115 -0.69 11.71 13.05
C ASP A 115 -2.01 10.92 12.92
N ARG A 116 -3.02 11.50 12.25
CA ARG A 116 -4.31 10.86 12.01
C ARG A 116 -4.23 9.70 11.02
N ILE A 117 -3.40 9.83 9.98
CA ILE A 117 -3.20 8.78 8.97
C ILE A 117 -2.36 7.65 9.58
N SER A 118 -1.38 8.01 10.41
CA SER A 118 -0.61 7.05 11.20
C SER A 118 -1.49 6.21 12.12
N GLN A 119 -2.47 6.81 12.81
CA GLN A 119 -3.40 6.07 13.68
C GLN A 119 -4.24 5.05 12.90
N VAL A 120 -4.87 5.43 11.79
CA VAL A 120 -5.69 4.50 10.98
C VAL A 120 -4.83 3.38 10.40
N MET A 121 -3.63 3.69 9.91
CA MET A 121 -2.72 2.71 9.28
C MET A 121 -2.04 1.77 10.29
N THR A 122 -1.90 2.20 11.55
CA THR A 122 -1.42 1.32 12.63
C THR A 122 -2.46 0.31 13.09
N HIS A 123 -3.75 0.56 12.84
CA HIS A 123 -4.86 -0.29 13.30
C HIS A 123 -5.57 -1.04 12.16
N LEU A 124 -5.51 -0.54 10.92
CA LEU A 124 -6.07 -1.17 9.74
C LEU A 124 -4.96 -1.62 8.78
N SER A 125 -4.78 -2.93 8.67
CA SER A 125 -3.93 -3.51 7.62
C SER A 125 -4.60 -3.42 6.25
N PHE A 126 -3.81 -3.57 5.18
CA PHE A 126 -4.30 -3.68 3.81
C PHE A 126 -5.52 -4.62 3.67
N SER A 127 -5.51 -5.78 4.34
CA SER A 127 -6.64 -6.72 4.29
C SER A 127 -7.97 -6.12 4.77
N HIS A 128 -7.95 -5.22 5.76
CA HIS A 128 -9.16 -4.53 6.23
C HIS A 128 -9.74 -3.63 5.13
N PHE A 129 -8.89 -2.88 4.43
CA PHE A 129 -9.32 -2.06 3.29
C PHE A 129 -9.91 -2.92 2.17
N ILE A 130 -9.36 -4.12 1.93
CA ILE A 130 -9.91 -5.05 0.94
C ILE A 130 -11.31 -5.55 1.34
N GLU A 131 -11.55 -5.83 2.62
CA GLU A 131 -12.89 -6.20 3.08
C GLU A 131 -13.89 -5.04 2.95
N LEU A 132 -13.47 -3.79 3.22
CA LEU A 132 -14.31 -2.62 2.96
C LEU A 132 -14.66 -2.48 1.47
N LEU A 133 -13.67 -2.62 0.59
CA LEU A 133 -13.90 -2.59 -0.86
C LEU A 133 -14.90 -3.67 -1.33
N LYS A 134 -14.84 -4.86 -0.74
CA LYS A 134 -15.79 -5.94 -1.05
C LYS A 134 -17.20 -5.61 -0.56
N ALA A 135 -17.32 -4.99 0.62
CA ALA A 135 -18.62 -4.59 1.17
C ALA A 135 -19.27 -3.48 0.34
N ASP A 136 -18.49 -2.50 -0.11
CA ASP A 136 -18.98 -1.36 -0.90
C ASP A 136 -19.34 -1.74 -2.35
N ALA A 137 -18.76 -2.83 -2.88
CA ALA A 137 -19.05 -3.31 -4.23
C ALA A 137 -20.46 -3.92 -4.40
N GLY A 138 -21.22 -4.12 -3.30
CA GLY A 138 -22.55 -4.74 -3.31
C GLY A 138 -22.55 -6.23 -3.71
N PRO A 139 -23.63 -6.99 -3.42
CA PRO A 139 -23.75 -8.35 -3.94
C PRO A 139 -23.91 -8.30 -5.47
N LYS A 140 -23.04 -9.03 -6.17
CA LYS A 140 -23.18 -9.31 -7.60
C LYS A 140 -24.42 -10.15 -7.89
#